data_AF-I1LWC8-F1
#
_entry.id   AF-I1LWC8-F1
#
_cell.length_a   1.000
_cell.length_b   1.000
_cell.length_c   1.000
_cell.angle_alpha   90.00
_cell.angle_beta   90.00
_cell.angle_gamma   90.00
#
_symmetry.space_group_name_H-M   'P 1'
#
loop_
_entity.id
_entity.type
_entity.pdbx_description
1 polymer ?
#
loop_
_entity_poly.entity_id
_entity_poly.type
_entity_poly.pdbx_seq_one_letter_code
_entity_poly.pdbx_strand_id
1 'polypeptide(L)'
;MYVSFLAGCFRSVRFGLEEAHGKGQALQFNWLYEKGAFVWDSEGKVSVDFTKIEGAVESLSREILTIQANGDKETAGLLLLKYCVLTEPLKVALKNLEDIQVPVDVAPTFPIGNKILQ
;
A
#
# COMPACT_ATOMS: atom_id res chain seq x y z
N MET A 1 -7.36 -10.97 -8.22
CA MET A 1 -6.71 -9.64 -8.37
C MET A 1 -6.76 -8.86 -7.06
N TYR A 2 -7.92 -8.32 -6.64
CA TYR A 2 -8.01 -7.42 -5.48
C TYR A 2 -7.53 -8.01 -4.14
N VAL A 3 -7.84 -9.27 -3.85
CA VAL A 3 -7.41 -9.93 -2.60
C VAL A 3 -5.89 -10.03 -2.52
N SER A 4 -5.22 -10.43 -3.61
CA SER A 4 -3.76 -10.48 -3.70
C SER A 4 -3.13 -9.08 -3.60
N PHE A 5 -3.76 -8.07 -4.20
CA PHE A 5 -3.33 -6.68 -4.09
C PHE A 5 -3.40 -6.19 -2.63
N LEU A 6 -4.52 -6.45 -1.93
CA LEU A 6 -4.68 -6.12 -0.51
C LEU A 6 -3.56 -6.74 0.36
N ALA A 7 -3.24 -8.02 0.16
CA ALA A 7 -2.10 -8.65 0.84
C ALA A 7 -0.77 -7.95 0.47
N GLY A 8 -0.61 -7.59 -0.80
CA GLY A 8 0.54 -6.84 -1.31
C GLY A 8 0.70 -5.43 -0.73
N CYS A 9 -0.39 -4.77 -0.32
CA CYS A 9 -0.35 -3.48 0.36
C CYS A 9 0.46 -3.59 1.65
N PHE A 10 0.16 -4.58 2.50
CA PHE A 10 0.88 -4.77 3.77
C PHE A 10 2.35 -5.09 3.55
N ARG A 11 2.69 -5.89 2.53
CA ARG A 11 4.09 -6.15 2.15
C ARG A 11 4.81 -4.85 1.80
N SER A 12 4.19 -4.01 0.96
CA SER A 12 4.84 -2.82 0.40
C SER A 12 4.91 -1.66 1.40
N VAL A 13 3.92 -1.51 2.29
CA VAL A 13 3.97 -0.51 3.38
C VAL A 13 5.12 -0.78 4.35
N ARG A 14 5.54 -2.04 4.51
CA ARG A 14 6.71 -2.42 5.34
C ARG A 14 8.06 -1.96 4.78
N PHE A 15 8.11 -1.47 3.54
CA PHE A 15 9.28 -0.75 3.03
C PHE A 15 9.51 0.59 3.74
N GLY A 16 8.48 1.09 4.44
CA GLY A 16 8.53 2.33 5.19
C GLY A 16 7.85 3.48 4.47
N LEU A 17 7.30 4.41 5.25
CA LEU A 17 6.65 5.61 4.71
C LEU A 17 7.65 6.69 4.28
N GLU A 18 8.96 6.44 4.28
CA GLU A 18 9.93 7.31 3.62
C GLU A 18 10.17 6.91 2.16
N GLU A 19 9.85 5.66 1.81
CA GLU A 19 9.97 5.13 0.45
C GLU A 19 8.74 5.45 -0.40
N ALA A 20 8.95 5.79 -1.67
CA ALA A 20 7.87 6.19 -2.57
C ALA A 20 6.78 5.12 -2.72
N HIS A 21 7.19 3.85 -2.82
CA HIS A 21 6.27 2.73 -2.94
C HIS A 21 5.48 2.48 -1.64
N GLY A 22 6.12 2.62 -0.48
CA GLY A 22 5.45 2.51 0.82
C GLY A 22 4.42 3.62 1.02
N LYS A 23 4.77 4.88 0.72
CA LYS A 23 3.86 6.03 0.71
C LYS A 23 2.66 5.80 -0.21
N GLY A 24 2.91 5.39 -1.45
CA GLY A 24 1.85 5.14 -2.44
C GLY A 24 0.92 4.00 -2.05
N GLN A 25 1.41 2.98 -1.34
CA GLN A 25 0.61 1.84 -0.90
C GLN A 25 -0.22 2.17 0.34
N ALA A 26 0.31 2.97 1.27
CA ALA A 26 -0.48 3.54 2.36
C ALA A 26 -1.62 4.42 1.83
N LEU A 27 -1.33 5.25 0.83
CA LEU A 27 -2.34 6.08 0.16
C LEU A 27 -3.46 5.23 -0.45
N GLN A 28 -3.11 4.23 -1.26
CA GLN A 28 -4.08 3.34 -1.89
C GLN A 28 -4.91 2.58 -0.84
N PHE A 29 -4.27 2.02 0.18
CA PHE A 29 -4.97 1.32 1.25
C PHE A 29 -5.96 2.24 1.97
N ASN A 30 -5.51 3.42 2.41
CA ASN A 30 -6.34 4.34 3.19
C ASN A 30 -7.47 4.93 2.36
N TRP A 31 -7.27 5.20 1.07
CA TRP A 31 -8.35 5.62 0.18
C TRP A 31 -9.40 4.52 0.03
N LEU A 32 -8.99 3.29 -0.30
CA LEU A 32 -9.91 2.17 -0.49
C LEU A 32 -10.64 1.81 0.82
N TYR A 33 -9.96 1.94 1.97
CA TYR A 33 -10.57 1.78 3.29
C TYR A 33 -11.60 2.88 3.59
N GLU A 34 -11.28 4.16 3.33
CA GLU A 34 -12.22 5.29 3.50
C GLU A 34 -13.46 5.15 2.61
N LYS A 35 -13.30 4.60 1.38
CA LYS A 35 -14.43 4.30 0.47
C LYS A 35 -15.20 3.02 0.85
N GLY A 36 -14.80 2.34 1.92
CA GLY A 36 -15.42 1.08 2.38
C GLY A 36 -15.16 -0.12 1.47
N ALA A 37 -14.21 -0.02 0.54
CA ALA A 37 -13.79 -1.11 -0.34
C ALA A 37 -12.84 -2.08 0.35
N PHE A 38 -12.04 -1.59 1.31
CA PHE A 38 -11.37 -2.44 2.29
C PHE A 38 -12.12 -2.36 3.61
N VAL A 39 -12.39 -3.52 4.22
CA VAL A 39 -13.17 -3.64 5.45
C VAL A 39 -12.31 -4.32 6.50
N TRP A 40 -12.17 -3.67 7.65
CA TRP A 40 -11.47 -4.19 8.81
C TRP A 40 -12.49 -4.77 9.80
N ASP A 41 -12.29 -6.02 10.21
CA ASP A 41 -13.18 -6.71 11.14
C ASP A 41 -12.66 -6.66 12.59
N SER A 42 -13.49 -7.15 13.53
CA SER A 42 -13.14 -7.19 14.95
C SER A 42 -12.05 -8.20 15.31
N GLU A 43 -11.66 -9.09 14.39
CA GLU A 43 -10.55 -10.04 14.58
C GLU A 43 -9.20 -9.46 14.09
N GLY A 44 -9.20 -8.22 13.60
CA GLY A 44 -7.99 -7.58 13.10
C GLY A 44 -7.67 -7.92 11.65
N LYS A 45 -8.55 -8.61 10.91
CA LYS A 45 -8.36 -8.98 9.51
C LYS A 45 -8.96 -7.94 8.59
N VAL A 46 -8.36 -7.80 7.41
CA VAL A 46 -8.86 -6.90 6.36
C VAL A 46 -9.33 -7.73 5.16
N SER A 47 -10.51 -7.38 4.65
CA SER A 47 -11.16 -8.04 3.51
C SER A 47 -11.54 -7.02 2.44
N VAL A 48 -11.94 -7.51 1.26
CA VAL A 48 -12.37 -6.69 0.12
C VAL A 48 -13.89 -6.72 0.00
N ASP A 49 -14.53 -5.56 0.02
CA ASP A 49 -15.93 -5.40 -0.39
C ASP A 49 -16.00 -5.28 -1.92
N PHE A 50 -16.34 -6.40 -2.57
CA PHE A 50 -16.41 -6.48 -4.03
C PHE A 50 -17.50 -5.61 -4.65
N THR A 51 -18.49 -5.16 -3.86
CA THR A 51 -19.53 -4.26 -4.36
C THR A 51 -19.04 -2.81 -4.49
N LYS A 52 -17.93 -2.46 -3.83
CA LYS A 52 -17.39 -1.09 -3.79
C LYS A 52 -15.99 -0.96 -4.41
N ILE A 53 -15.23 -2.05 -4.48
CA ILE A 53 -13.81 -2.00 -4.85
C ILE A 53 -13.55 -1.36 -6.23
N GLU A 54 -14.36 -1.65 -7.24
CA GLU A 54 -14.15 -1.11 -8.58
C GLU A 54 -14.35 0.41 -8.61
N GLY A 55 -15.44 0.91 -8.02
CA GLY A 55 -15.69 2.36 -7.93
C GLY A 55 -14.65 3.08 -7.07
N ALA A 56 -14.17 2.44 -6.00
CA ALA A 56 -13.10 3.01 -5.17
C ALA A 56 -11.77 3.11 -5.93
N VAL A 57 -11.39 2.07 -6.69
CA VAL A 57 -10.19 2.07 -7.55
C VAL A 57 -10.32 3.11 -8.67
N GLU A 58 -11.49 3.19 -9.33
CA GLU A 58 -11.75 4.19 -10.37
C GLU A 58 -11.62 5.61 -9.82
N SER A 59 -12.23 5.88 -8.66
CA SER A 59 -12.19 7.21 -8.04
C SER A 59 -10.77 7.65 -7.69
N LEU A 60 -9.94 6.74 -7.17
CA LEU A 60 -8.55 7.06 -6.87
C LEU A 60 -7.73 7.30 -8.15
N SER A 61 -7.94 6.45 -9.16
CA SER A 61 -7.26 6.58 -10.44
C SER A 61 -7.57 7.93 -11.09
N ARG A 62 -8.84 8.35 -11.05
CA ARG A 62 -9.29 9.66 -11.53
C ARG A 62 -8.60 10.79 -10.77
N GLU A 63 -8.59 10.74 -9.44
CA GLU A 63 -7.95 11.76 -8.60
C GLU A 63 -6.47 11.94 -8.96
N ILE A 64 -5.70 10.84 -8.95
CA ILE A 64 -4.26 10.87 -9.22
C ILE A 64 -3.98 11.35 -10.65
N LEU A 65 -4.68 10.80 -11.65
CA LEU A 65 -4.46 11.15 -13.05
C LEU A 65 -4.86 12.60 -13.35
N THR A 66 -5.92 13.12 -12.73
CA THR A 66 -6.32 14.54 -12.88
C THR A 66 -5.30 15.48 -12.24
N ILE A 67 -4.81 15.18 -11.03
CA ILE A 67 -3.74 15.94 -10.38
C ILE A 67 -2.49 16.00 -11.27
N GLN A 68 -2.08 14.84 -11.81
CA GLN A 68 -0.92 14.74 -12.70
C GLN A 68 -1.12 15.50 -14.02
N ALA A 69 -2.29 15.39 -14.65
CA ALA A 69 -2.61 16.10 -15.89
C ALA A 69 -2.57 17.63 -15.72
N ASN A 70 -2.97 18.12 -14.54
CA ASN A 70 -2.95 19.56 -14.23
C ASN A 70 -1.58 20.05 -13.74
N GLY A 71 -0.63 19.15 -13.43
CA GLY A 71 0.63 19.52 -12.77
C GLY A 71 0.43 20.12 -11.38
N ASP A 72 -0.64 19.73 -10.68
CA ASP A 72 -1.06 20.36 -9.42
C ASP A 72 -0.28 19.82 -8.22
N LYS A 73 0.86 20.46 -7.95
CA LYS A 73 1.75 20.09 -6.84
C LYS A 73 1.11 20.29 -5.46
N GLU A 74 0.24 21.28 -5.30
CA GLU A 74 -0.38 21.58 -4.01
C GLU A 74 -1.38 20.49 -3.63
N THR A 75 -2.29 20.16 -4.54
CA THR A 75 -3.27 19.08 -4.34
C THR A 75 -2.57 17.73 -4.17
N ALA A 76 -1.49 17.47 -4.92
CA ALA A 76 -0.65 16.29 -4.69
C ALA A 76 -0.11 16.22 -3.26
N GLY A 77 0.40 17.34 -2.73
CA GLY A 77 0.91 17.44 -1.36
C GLY A 77 -0.17 17.17 -0.31
N LEU A 78 -1.37 17.72 -0.50
CA LEU A 78 -2.50 17.50 0.39
C LEU A 78 -2.99 16.05 0.36
N LEU A 79 -3.04 15.43 -0.82
CA LEU A 79 -3.40 14.02 -0.98
C LEU A 79 -2.43 13.11 -0.21
N LEU A 80 -1.12 13.33 -0.37
CA LEU A 80 -0.09 12.60 0.34
C LEU A 80 -0.18 12.83 1.85
N LEU A 81 -0.33 14.08 2.30
CA LEU A 81 -0.46 14.41 3.72
C LEU A 81 -1.65 13.70 4.37
N LYS A 82 -2.78 13.61 3.67
CA LYS A 82 -4.00 12.99 4.20
C LYS A 82 -3.90 11.46 4.26
N TYR A 83 -3.40 10.81 3.20
CA TYR A 83 -3.52 9.36 3.05
C TYR A 83 -2.21 8.59 3.19
N CYS A 84 -1.02 9.20 3.13
CA CYS A 84 0.26 8.51 3.34
C CYS A 84 0.60 8.39 4.83
N VAL A 85 -0.31 7.80 5.62
CA VAL A 85 -0.15 7.62 7.07
C VAL A 85 -0.40 6.17 7.47
N LEU A 86 0.22 5.73 8.57
CA LEU A 86 -0.10 4.44 9.18
C LEU A 86 -1.41 4.56 9.98
N THR A 87 -2.52 4.23 9.33
CA THR A 87 -3.81 4.07 10.01
C THR A 87 -3.80 2.84 10.92
N GLU A 88 -4.78 2.73 11.80
CA GLU A 88 -4.84 1.62 12.77
C GLU A 88 -4.85 0.23 12.12
N PRO A 89 -5.63 -0.05 11.05
CA PRO A 89 -5.57 -1.34 10.38
C PRO A 89 -4.18 -1.68 9.84
N LEU A 90 -3.45 -0.69 9.31
CA LEU A 90 -2.07 -0.87 8.86
C LEU A 90 -1.16 -1.17 10.05
N LYS A 91 -1.21 -0.38 11.13
CA LYS A 91 -0.38 -0.60 12.33
C LYS A 91 -0.56 -2.01 12.90
N VAL A 92 -1.80 -2.46 13.05
CA VAL A 92 -2.12 -3.80 13.56
C VAL A 92 -1.56 -4.89 12.63
N ALA A 93 -1.77 -4.76 11.32
CA ALA A 93 -1.25 -5.73 10.36
C ALA A 93 0.29 -5.78 10.35
N LEU A 94 0.95 -4.63 10.41
CA LEU A 94 2.42 -4.54 10.48
C LEU A 94 2.95 -5.19 11.75
N LYS A 95 2.34 -4.90 12.91
CA LYS A 95 2.69 -5.51 14.19
C LYS A 95 2.54 -7.03 14.16
N ASN A 96 1.42 -7.55 13.64
CA ASN A 96 1.19 -9.00 13.54
C ASN A 96 2.25 -9.70 12.68
N LEU A 97 2.75 -9.05 11.62
CA LEU A 97 3.82 -9.57 10.77
C LEU A 97 5.19 -9.51 11.46
N GLU A 98 5.43 -8.48 12.27
CA GLU A 98 6.63 -8.35 13.10
C GLU A 98 6.67 -9.40 14.23
N ASP A 99 5.54 -9.63 14.91
CA ASP A 99 5.42 -10.59 16.01
C ASP A 99 5.78 -12.03 15.57
N ILE A 100 5.51 -12.39 14.31
CA ILE A 100 5.87 -13.68 13.72
C ILE A 100 7.14 -13.64 12.84
N GLN A 101 7.86 -12.51 12.84
CA GLN A 101 9.16 -12.32 12.18
C GLN A 101 9.13 -12.58 10.65
N VAL A 102 8.07 -12.16 9.95
CA VAL A 102 8.05 -12.25 8.48
C VAL A 102 9.16 -11.36 7.91
N PRO A 103 10.02 -11.80 6.97
CA PRO A 103 10.98 -10.91 6.30
C PRO A 103 10.29 -9.77 5.53
N VAL A 104 10.92 -8.60 5.43
CA VAL A 104 10.38 -7.45 4.67
C VAL A 104 10.56 -7.66 3.16
N ASP A 105 11.78 -8.03 2.78
CA ASP A 105 12.19 -8.26 1.40
C ASP A 105 13.31 -9.31 1.36
N VAL A 106 13.87 -9.55 0.18
CA VAL A 106 14.97 -10.49 -0.03
C VAL A 106 16.33 -9.78 -0.08
N ALA A 107 17.37 -10.45 0.43
CA ALA A 107 18.76 -10.08 0.18
C ALA A 107 19.34 -11.07 -0.85
N PRO A 108 19.37 -10.73 -2.14
CA PRO A 108 19.73 -11.70 -3.17
C PRO A 108 21.21 -12.07 -3.12
N THR A 109 21.50 -13.37 -3.20
CA THR A 109 22.84 -13.88 -3.48
C THR A 109 22.94 -14.23 -4.96
N PHE A 110 23.96 -13.73 -5.66
CA PHE A 110 24.17 -13.97 -7.10
C PHE A 110 25.42 -14.82 -7.39
N PRO A 111 25.44 -16.14 -7.11
CA PRO A 111 26.61 -16.99 -7.35
C PRO A 111 27.11 -16.98 -8.79
N ILE A 112 26.22 -16.84 -9.78
CA ILE A 112 26.59 -16.76 -11.20
C ILE A 112 27.31 -15.45 -11.51
N GLY A 113 26.85 -14.33 -10.93
CA GLY A 113 27.50 -13.02 -11.11
C GLY A 113 28.94 -13.03 -10.60
N ASN A 114 29.17 -13.67 -9.45
CA ASN A 114 30.52 -13.82 -8.89
C ASN A 114 31.45 -14.68 -9.76
N LYS A 115 30.92 -15.64 -10.53
CA LYS A 115 31.73 -16.46 -11.46
C LYS A 115 32.10 -15.74 -12.75
N ILE A 116 31.27 -14.80 -13.22
CA ILE A 116 31.52 -14.03 -14.46
C ILE A 116 32.60 -12.96 -14.23
N LEU A 117 32.75 -12.49 -12.99
CA LEU A 117 33.74 -11.47 -12.61
C LEU A 117 35.14 -12.04 -12.26
N GLN A 118 35.33 -13.36 -12.35
CA GLN A 118 36.63 -14.04 -12.19
C GLN A 118 37.23 -14.33 -13.57
#